data_AF-A0A445BYX7-F1
#
_entry.id   AF-A0A445BYX7-F1
#
_cell.length_a   1.000
_cell.length_b   1.000
_cell.length_c   1.000
_cell.angle_alpha   90.00
_cell.angle_beta   90.00
_cell.angle_gamma   90.00
#
_symmetry.space_group_name_H-M   'P 1'
#
loop_
_entity.id
_entity.type
_entity.pdbx_description
1 polymer ?
#
loop_
_entity_poly.entity_id
_entity_poly.type
_entity_poly.pdbx_seq_one_letter_code
_entity_poly.pdbx_strand_id
1 'polypeptide(L)'
;MFLFRHLVWATGFMFLISWRGYWQKLIKTLAWAHERTPLANLIRWRDKPVALSIVQARLVGLAHFSVGYIFTYAAFLIASTSGSDLKLTIMARKSLIEREKKRKKLEQKYYLIRRS
;
A
#
# COMPACT_ATOMS: atom_id res chain seq x y z
N MET A 1 3.65 1.84 2.02
CA MET A 1 2.28 1.29 1.83
C MET A 1 1.27 2.36 1.39
N PHE A 2 1.14 3.50 2.07
CA PHE A 2 0.15 4.54 1.72
C PHE A 2 0.32 5.20 0.33
N LEU A 3 1.55 5.61 -0.04
CA LEU A 3 1.81 6.23 -1.35
C LEU A 3 1.66 5.25 -2.53
N PHE A 4 2.22 4.04 -2.39
CA PHE A 4 2.10 2.97 -3.40
C PHE A 4 0.64 2.68 -3.74
N ARG A 5 -0.23 2.82 -2.75
CA ARG A 5 -1.63 2.54 -2.89
C ARG A 5 -2.41 3.64 -3.60
N HIS A 6 -2.05 4.90 -3.37
CA HIS A 6 -2.57 6.02 -4.16
C HIS A 6 -2.12 5.95 -5.61
N LEU A 7 -0.89 5.47 -5.86
CA LEU A 7 -0.38 5.23 -7.21
C LEU A 7 -1.24 4.20 -7.95
N VAL A 8 -1.45 3.01 -7.37
CA VAL A 8 -2.29 1.94 -7.97
C VAL A 8 -3.72 2.43 -8.23
N TRP A 9 -4.28 3.21 -7.30
CA TRP A 9 -5.59 3.81 -7.44
C TRP A 9 -5.64 4.79 -8.62
N ALA A 10 -4.71 5.76 -8.69
CA ALA A 10 -4.61 6.73 -9.76
C ALA A 10 -4.39 6.09 -11.14
N THR A 11 -3.59 5.03 -11.21
CA THR A 11 -3.41 4.24 -12.45
C THR A 11 -4.72 3.56 -12.87
N GLY A 12 -5.51 3.05 -11.92
CA GLY A 12 -6.85 2.53 -12.20
C GLY A 12 -7.80 3.59 -12.80
N PHE A 13 -7.78 4.82 -12.28
CA PHE A 13 -8.55 5.94 -12.84
C PHE A 13 -8.15 6.29 -14.27
N MET A 14 -6.86 6.19 -14.57
CA MET A 14 -6.36 6.43 -15.93
C MET A 14 -7.06 5.50 -16.93
N PHE A 15 -7.25 4.22 -16.62
CA PHE A 15 -7.92 3.26 -17.52
C PHE A 15 -9.46 3.33 -17.51
N LEU A 16 -10.06 3.83 -16.42
CA LEU A 16 -11.52 3.95 -16.28
C LEU A 16 -12.08 5.23 -16.92
N ILE A 17 -11.35 6.34 -16.87
CA ILE A 17 -11.78 7.65 -17.40
C ILE A 17 -11.38 7.82 -18.87
N SER A 18 -10.19 7.35 -19.26
CA SER A 18 -9.72 7.53 -20.63
C SER A 18 -10.38 6.53 -21.60
N TRP A 19 -10.84 7.02 -22.75
CA TRP A 19 -11.47 6.20 -23.78
C TRP A 19 -10.45 5.65 -24.78
N ARG A 20 -10.73 4.48 -25.38
CA ARG A 20 -9.84 3.79 -26.35
C ARG A 20 -9.35 4.69 -27.49
N GLY A 21 -10.18 5.63 -27.94
CA GLY A 21 -9.86 6.54 -29.04
C GLY A 21 -8.64 7.43 -28.77
N TYR A 22 -8.46 7.90 -27.54
CA TYR A 22 -7.30 8.71 -27.15
C TYR A 22 -6.00 7.91 -27.26
N TRP A 23 -5.98 6.73 -26.64
CA TRP A 23 -4.81 5.84 -26.66
C TRP A 23 -4.46 5.36 -28.06
N GLN A 24 -5.45 5.09 -28.90
CA GLN A 24 -5.19 4.67 -30.27
C GLN A 24 -4.52 5.77 -31.09
N LYS A 25 -4.87 7.04 -30.85
CA LYS A 25 -4.22 8.19 -31.51
C LYS A 25 -2.78 8.37 -31.02
N LEU A 26 -2.55 8.23 -29.71
CA LEU A 26 -1.22 8.31 -29.11
C LEU A 26 -0.27 7.20 -29.58
N ILE A 27 -0.75 5.94 -29.61
CA ILE A 27 0.05 4.80 -30.06
C ILE A 27 0.40 4.93 -31.54
N LYS A 28 -0.51 5.44 -32.38
CA LYS A 28 -0.22 5.70 -33.79
C LYS A 28 0.90 6.73 -33.97
N THR A 29 0.89 7.83 -33.22
CA THR A 29 1.95 8.84 -33.31
C THR A 29 3.28 8.31 -32.80
N LEU A 30 3.26 7.46 -31.77
CA LEU A 30 4.46 6.85 -31.21
C LEU A 30 5.07 5.83 -32.18
N ALA A 31 4.25 4.97 -32.79
CA ALA A 31 4.68 4.02 -33.81
C ALA A 31 5.28 4.74 -35.04
N TRP A 32 4.66 5.84 -35.47
CA TRP A 32 5.22 6.68 -36.54
C TRP A 32 6.59 7.27 -36.16
N ALA A 33 6.75 7.78 -34.94
CA ALA A 33 8.02 8.32 -34.47
C ALA A 33 9.12 7.23 -34.37
N HIS A 34 8.73 6.02 -34.00
CA HIS A 34 9.62 4.88 -33.89
C HIS A 34 10.20 4.45 -35.24
N GLU A 35 9.38 4.43 -36.30
CA GLU A 35 9.84 4.13 -37.67
C GLU A 35 10.77 5.21 -38.23
N ARG A 36 10.62 6.46 -37.77
CA ARG A 36 11.45 7.60 -38.16
C ARG A 36 12.77 7.70 -37.41
N THR A 37 12.97 6.90 -36.36
CA THR A 37 14.18 6.96 -35.53
C THR A 37 15.19 5.91 -36.02
N PRO A 38 16.37 6.31 -36.55
CA PRO A 38 17.27 5.42 -37.29
C PRO A 38 17.81 4.24 -36.46
N LEU A 39 18.08 4.45 -35.16
CA LEU A 39 18.51 3.38 -34.25
C LEU A 39 17.36 2.46 -33.83
N ALA A 40 16.17 3.03 -33.60
CA ALA A 40 15.03 2.26 -33.14
C ALA A 40 14.44 1.41 -34.28
N ASN A 41 14.50 1.88 -35.53
CA ASN A 41 13.95 1.16 -36.70
C ASN A 41 14.61 -0.21 -36.97
N LEU A 42 15.77 -0.49 -36.38
CA LEU A 42 16.36 -1.85 -36.38
C LEU A 42 15.49 -2.86 -35.63
N ILE A 43 14.73 -2.41 -34.62
CA ILE A 43 13.82 -3.23 -33.83
C ILE A 43 12.41 -3.04 -34.38
N ARG A 44 11.96 -4.01 -35.19
CA ARG A 44 10.60 -4.02 -35.74
C ARG A 44 9.69 -4.91 -34.92
N TRP A 45 8.47 -4.43 -34.74
CA TRP A 45 7.41 -5.16 -34.06
C TRP A 45 6.89 -6.27 -34.97
N ARG A 46 6.68 -7.47 -34.41
CA ARG A 46 6.04 -8.59 -35.12
C ARG A 46 4.55 -8.32 -35.35
N ASP A 47 3.91 -7.71 -34.35
CA ASP A 47 2.49 -7.36 -34.35
C ASP A 47 2.30 -5.84 -34.28
N LYS A 48 1.24 -5.32 -34.91
CA LYS A 48 0.96 -3.87 -34.91
C LYS A 48 0.54 -3.42 -33.50
N PRO A 49 1.20 -2.41 -32.90
CA PRO A 49 0.80 -1.92 -31.59
C PRO A 49 -0.58 -1.24 -31.68
N VAL A 50 -1.53 -1.74 -30.90
CA VAL A 50 -2.90 -1.24 -30.83
C VAL A 50 -3.31 -0.99 -29.38
N ALA A 51 -4.15 0.02 -29.17
CA ALA A 51 -4.76 0.28 -27.87
C ALA A 51 -5.60 -0.92 -27.43
N LEU A 52 -5.61 -1.16 -26.11
CA LEU A 52 -6.40 -2.22 -25.49
C LEU A 52 -7.87 -2.17 -25.95
N SER A 53 -8.49 -3.35 -26.06
CA SER A 53 -9.93 -3.46 -26.28
C SER A 53 -10.71 -2.74 -25.17
N ILE A 54 -11.90 -2.22 -25.47
CA ILE A 54 -12.77 -1.55 -24.48
C ILE A 54 -13.05 -2.47 -23.29
N VAL A 55 -13.29 -3.76 -23.54
CA VAL A 55 -13.52 -4.75 -22.48
C VAL A 55 -12.23 -5.01 -21.68
N GLN A 56 -11.09 -5.09 -22.35
CA GLN A 56 -9.80 -5.29 -21.68
C GLN A 56 -9.40 -4.09 -20.83
N ALA A 57 -9.58 -2.87 -21.32
CA ALA A 57 -9.29 -1.65 -20.57
C ALA A 57 -10.16 -1.56 -19.30
N ARG A 58 -11.44 -1.93 -19.40
CA ARG A 58 -12.34 -2.00 -18.23
C ARG A 58 -11.92 -3.09 -17.25
N LEU A 59 -11.54 -4.27 -17.74
CA LEU A 59 -11.06 -5.37 -16.90
C LEU A 59 -9.76 -5.00 -16.18
N VAL A 60 -8.81 -4.37 -16.87
CA VAL A 60 -7.56 -3.88 -16.30
C VAL A 60 -7.82 -2.79 -15.27
N GLY A 61 -8.72 -1.85 -15.57
CA GLY A 61 -9.17 -0.82 -14.63
C GLY A 61 -9.82 -1.40 -13.38
N LEU A 62 -10.69 -2.42 -13.54
CA LEU A 62 -11.33 -3.13 -12.44
C LEU A 62 -10.31 -3.88 -11.59
N ALA A 63 -9.36 -4.58 -12.20
CA ALA A 63 -8.31 -5.29 -11.49
C ALA A 63 -7.46 -4.33 -10.63
N HIS A 64 -7.05 -3.18 -11.19
CA HIS A 64 -6.33 -2.14 -10.45
C HIS A 64 -7.18 -1.57 -9.30
N PHE A 65 -8.46 -1.33 -9.55
CA PHE A 65 -9.37 -0.83 -8.52
C PHE A 65 -9.55 -1.83 -7.38
N SER A 66 -9.78 -3.12 -7.68
CA SER A 66 -9.95 -4.19 -6.69
C SER A 66 -8.68 -4.45 -5.89
N VAL A 67 -7.52 -4.59 -6.55
CA VAL A 67 -6.23 -4.77 -5.86
C VAL A 67 -5.94 -3.56 -4.99
N GLY A 68 -6.10 -2.36 -5.55
CA GLY A 68 -6.04 -1.11 -4.81
C GLY A 68 -6.88 -1.22 -3.54
N TYR A 69 -8.19 -1.42 -3.66
CA TYR A 69 -9.16 -1.50 -2.56
C TYR A 69 -8.76 -2.48 -1.45
N ILE A 70 -8.42 -3.72 -1.80
CA ILE A 70 -8.01 -4.76 -0.84
C ILE A 70 -6.81 -4.31 -0.02
N PHE A 71 -5.80 -3.73 -0.68
CA PHE A 71 -4.63 -3.20 0.02
C PHE A 71 -4.94 -2.04 0.99
N THR A 72 -6.09 -1.30 0.93
CA THR A 72 -6.33 -0.24 1.97
C THR A 72 -6.73 -0.99 3.16
N TYR A 73 -7.68 -1.87 2.91
CA TYR A 73 -8.52 -2.39 3.93
C TYR A 73 -7.67 -3.29 4.79
N ALA A 74 -6.81 -4.11 4.16
CA ALA A 74 -5.76 -4.85 4.84
C ALA A 74 -4.81 -3.94 5.66
N ALA A 75 -4.30 -2.85 5.07
CA ALA A 75 -3.39 -1.95 5.79
C ALA A 75 -4.06 -1.23 6.98
N PHE A 76 -5.31 -0.80 6.81
CA PHE A 76 -6.11 -0.16 7.85
C PHE A 76 -6.48 -1.13 8.98
N LEU A 77 -6.90 -2.36 8.63
CA LEU A 77 -7.17 -3.41 9.61
C LEU A 77 -5.94 -3.70 10.47
N ILE A 78 -4.79 -3.96 9.82
CA ILE A 78 -3.55 -4.27 10.54
C ILE A 78 -3.15 -3.09 11.44
N ALA A 79 -3.24 -1.85 10.96
CA ALA A 79 -2.89 -0.67 11.74
C ALA A 79 -3.83 -0.43 12.94
N SER A 80 -5.14 -0.58 12.75
CA SER A 80 -6.15 -0.33 13.79
C SER A 80 -6.18 -1.41 14.87
N THR A 81 -5.90 -2.67 14.52
CA THR A 81 -5.84 -3.76 15.49
C THR A 81 -4.50 -3.78 16.24
N SER A 82 -3.37 -3.57 15.57
CA SER A 82 -2.05 -3.65 16.20
C SER A 82 -1.77 -2.53 17.22
N GLY A 83 -2.24 -1.30 16.96
CA GLY A 83 -2.01 -0.17 17.88
C GLY A 83 -2.74 -0.32 19.22
N SER A 84 -3.93 -0.92 19.20
CA SER A 84 -4.79 -1.10 20.37
C SER A 84 -4.23 -2.15 21.33
N ASP A 85 -3.77 -3.27 20.78
CA ASP A 85 -3.22 -4.40 21.53
C ASP A 85 -1.86 -4.06 22.17
N LEU A 86 -1.02 -3.33 21.43
CA LEU A 86 0.28 -2.87 21.92
C LEU A 86 0.12 -1.84 23.05
N LYS A 87 -0.83 -0.90 22.92
CA LYS A 87 -1.09 0.12 23.96
C LYS A 87 -1.60 -0.50 25.26
N LEU A 88 -2.52 -1.46 25.16
CA LEU A 88 -3.04 -2.19 26.32
C LEU A 88 -1.93 -2.97 27.02
N THR A 89 -1.10 -3.68 26.26
CA THR A 89 0.03 -4.45 26.78
C THR A 89 1.07 -3.57 27.47
N ILE A 90 1.37 -2.39 26.92
CA ILE A 90 2.29 -1.42 27.52
C ILE A 90 1.72 -0.85 28.83
N MET A 91 0.43 -0.49 28.87
CA MET A 91 -0.23 -0.01 30.09
C MET A 91 -0.26 -1.09 31.17
N ALA A 92 -0.61 -2.32 30.80
CA ALA A 92 -0.59 -3.47 31.71
C ALA A 92 0.81 -3.71 32.29
N ARG A 93 1.86 -3.72 31.46
CA ARG A 93 3.26 -3.86 31.94
C ARG A 93 3.67 -2.73 32.88
N LYS A 94 3.36 -1.46 32.55
CA LYS A 94 3.65 -0.33 33.45
C LYS A 94 2.96 -0.48 34.81
N SER A 95 1.71 -0.94 34.82
CA SER A 95 0.96 -1.16 36.07
C SER A 95 1.59 -2.27 36.94
N LEU A 96 2.08 -3.35 36.32
CA LEU A 96 2.75 -4.44 37.04
C LEU A 96 4.09 -4.01 37.64
N ILE A 97 4.89 -3.26 36.89
CA ILE A 97 6.17 -2.73 37.37
C ILE A 97 5.97 -1.79 38.56
N GLU A 98 4.96 -0.92 38.52
CA GLU A 98 4.66 -0.05 39.66
C GLU A 98 4.16 -0.83 40.88
N ARG A 99 3.35 -1.87 40.67
CA ARG A 99 2.95 -2.79 41.76
C ARG A 99 4.14 -3.52 42.37
N GLU A 100 5.09 -3.99 41.56
CA GLU A 100 6.32 -4.63 42.03
C GLU A 100 7.24 -3.64 42.78
N LYS A 101 7.43 -2.42 42.28
CA LYS A 101 8.19 -1.39 42.99
C LYS A 101 7.58 -1.08 44.34
N LYS A 102 6.26 -0.95 44.41
CA LYS A 102 5.53 -0.69 45.67
C LYS A 102 5.67 -1.87 46.64
N ARG A 103 5.58 -3.12 46.14
CA ARG A 103 5.85 -4.34 46.92
C ARG A 103 7.27 -4.37 47.49
N LYS A 104 8.29 -4.13 46.67
CA LYS A 104 9.70 -4.09 47.13
C LYS A 104 9.95 -3.00 48.17
N LYS A 105 9.33 -1.82 48.00
CA LYS A 105 9.44 -0.72 48.97
C LYS A 105 8.78 -1.06 50.32
N LEU A 106 7.65 -1.76 50.29
CA LEU A 106 6.99 -2.27 51.49
C LEU A 106 7.84 -3.36 52.16
N GLU A 107 8.35 -4.34 51.40
CA GLU A 107 9.22 -5.40 51.92
C GLU A 107 10.48 -4.82 52.58
N GLN A 108 11.13 -3.83 51.96
CA GLN A 108 12.24 -3.12 52.60
C GLN A 108 11.83 -2.44 53.90
N LYS A 109 10.66 -1.77 53.92
CA LYS A 109 10.15 -1.12 55.13
C LYS A 109 9.89 -2.13 56.25
N TYR A 110 9.28 -3.28 55.94
CA TYR A 110 9.05 -4.37 56.91
C TYR A 110 10.34 -4.97 57.43
N TYR A 111 11.34 -5.18 56.56
CA TYR A 111 12.64 -5.70 56.97
C TYR A 111 13.37 -4.73 57.92
N LEU A 112 13.32 -3.43 57.64
CA LEU A 112 13.90 -2.39 58.51
C LEU A 112 13.21 -2.34 59.88
N ILE A 113 11.88 -2.43 59.93
CA ILE A 113 11.11 -2.45 61.19
C ILE A 113 11.38 -3.72 62.00
N ARG A 114 11.57 -4.87 61.36
CA ARG A 114 11.92 -6.13 62.07
C ARG A 114 13.36 -6.10 62.62
N ARG A 115 14.24 -5.26 62.06
CA ARG A 115 15.65 -5.17 62.44
C ARG A 115 15.93 -4.13 63.54
N SER A 116 14.99 -3.19 63.76
CA SER A 116 15.00 -2.24 64.89
C SER A 116 14.37 -2.83 66.14
#